data_AF-A0A8J2VQV0-F1
#
_entry.id   AF-A0A8J2VQV0-F1
#
_cell.length_a   1.000
_cell.length_b   1.000
_cell.length_c   1.000
_cell.angle_alpha   90.00
_cell.angle_beta   90.00
_cell.angle_gamma   90.00
#
_symmetry.space_group_name_H-M   'P 1'
#
loop_
_entity.id
_entity.type
_entity.pdbx_description
1 polymer ?
#
loop_
_entity_poly.entity_id
_entity_poly.type
_entity_poly.pdbx_seq_one_letter_code
_entity_poly.pdbx_strand_id
1 'polypeptide(L)'
;MFGKSYLKVQTGEIAANGFKVTGLWPLNKNVFSDMDFIGAQQKAVIDCCTTNIPPLESRSKTGQVLVEIPAPQTADNLQPEPALSTSGLHRNSLGLVSPQALSAVTEKRRKVSSRGRKAAVAAVITSSPYKNDLENKNTLRKRKYECDCASLINEFRKEMMSFFS
;
A
#
# COMPACT_ATOMS: atom_id res chain seq x y z
N MET A 1 -1.99 22.30 22.67
CA MET A 1 -3.05 21.87 23.62
C MET A 1 -3.20 20.36 23.56
N PHE A 2 -2.21 19.60 24.05
CA PHE A 2 -2.43 18.19 24.37
C PHE A 2 -2.04 18.05 25.84
N GLY A 3 -3.06 18.12 26.70
CA GLY A 3 -2.90 18.14 28.15
C GLY A 3 -2.80 16.74 28.73
N LYS A 4 -2.52 16.67 30.03
CA LYS A 4 -2.42 15.44 30.85
C LYS A 4 -3.61 14.48 30.71
N SER A 5 -4.74 14.92 30.13
CA SER A 5 -5.88 14.09 29.77
C SER A 5 -5.54 13.01 28.73
N TYR A 6 -4.72 13.30 27.72
CA TYR A 6 -4.35 12.32 26.70
C TYR A 6 -3.62 11.11 27.29
N LEU A 7 -2.70 11.37 28.23
CA LEU A 7 -1.97 10.33 28.98
C LEU A 7 -2.89 9.49 29.87
N LYS A 8 -3.99 10.07 30.39
CA LYS A 8 -4.97 9.35 31.21
C LYS A 8 -5.89 8.46 30.37
N VAL A 9 -6.25 8.91 29.17
CA VAL A 9 -7.14 8.18 28.26
C VAL A 9 -6.41 7.02 27.58
N GLN A 10 -5.07 7.04 27.50
CA GLN A 10 -4.30 5.93 26.95
C GLN A 10 -4.08 4.82 27.99
N THR A 11 -5.16 4.21 28.48
CA THR A 11 -5.10 3.08 29.42
C THR A 11 -5.04 1.76 28.65
N GLY A 12 -4.25 0.80 29.15
CA GLY A 12 -4.16 -0.54 28.56
C GLY A 12 -5.50 -1.27 28.48
N GLU A 13 -6.42 -0.96 29.39
CA GLU A 13 -7.79 -1.48 29.37
C GLU A 13 -8.56 -1.06 28.12
N ILE A 14 -8.42 0.19 27.65
CA ILE A 14 -9.06 0.65 26.42
C ILE A 14 -8.48 -0.10 25.21
N ALA A 15 -7.16 -0.31 25.20
CA ALA A 15 -6.52 -1.11 24.15
C ALA A 15 -7.02 -2.56 24.18
N ALA A 16 -7.07 -3.20 25.35
CA ALA A 16 -7.55 -4.57 25.53
C ALA A 16 -9.02 -4.73 25.08
N ASN A 17 -9.88 -3.78 25.47
CA ASN A 17 -11.27 -3.76 25.04
C ASN A 17 -11.40 -3.54 23.53
N GLY A 18 -10.57 -2.67 22.94
CA GLY A 18 -10.50 -2.49 21.49
C GLY A 18 -10.13 -3.78 20.75
N PHE A 19 -9.13 -4.52 21.24
CA PHE A 19 -8.76 -5.82 20.67
C PHE A 19 -9.87 -6.87 20.79
N LYS A 20 -10.63 -6.85 21.90
CA LYS A 20 -11.76 -7.75 22.11
C LYS A 20 -12.90 -7.48 21.15
N VAL A 21 -13.27 -6.21 20.95
CA VAL A 21 -14.35 -5.80 20.03
C VAL A 21 -14.00 -6.12 18.58
N THR A 22 -12.74 -5.94 18.19
CA THR A 22 -12.27 -6.23 16.83
C THR A 22 -12.03 -7.71 16.57
N GLY A 23 -12.16 -8.58 17.58
CA GLY A 23 -11.86 -10.01 17.45
C GLY A 23 -10.37 -10.32 17.24
N LEU A 24 -9.49 -9.32 17.42
CA LEU A 24 -8.03 -9.49 17.36
C LEU A 24 -7.50 -10.26 18.57
N TRP A 25 -8.01 -9.93 19.77
CA TRP A 25 -7.63 -10.62 21.01
C TRP A 25 -8.76 -10.67 22.05
N PRO A 26 -9.15 -11.85 22.54
CA PRO A 26 -8.79 -13.17 22.02
C PRO A 26 -9.22 -13.33 20.56
N LEU A 27 -8.46 -14.12 19.79
CA LEU A 27 -8.73 -14.30 18.36
C LEU A 27 -10.13 -14.90 18.18
N ASN A 28 -11.05 -14.12 17.61
CA ASN A 28 -12.41 -14.55 17.32
C ASN A 28 -12.64 -14.57 15.81
N LYS A 29 -12.60 -15.77 15.22
CA LYS A 29 -12.74 -15.97 13.77
C LYS A 29 -14.14 -15.60 13.26
N ASN A 30 -15.14 -15.57 14.12
CA ASN A 30 -16.52 -15.28 13.72
C ASN A 30 -16.76 -13.78 13.44
N VAL A 31 -15.80 -12.92 13.76
CA VAL A 31 -15.85 -11.48 13.45
C VAL A 31 -15.44 -11.19 12.00
N PHE A 32 -14.71 -12.10 11.37
CA PHE A 32 -14.20 -11.94 10.00
C PHE A 32 -14.99 -12.84 9.04
N SER A 33 -15.54 -12.25 7.99
CA SER A 33 -16.20 -12.97 6.90
C SER A 33 -15.19 -13.38 5.83
N ASP A 34 -15.47 -14.43 5.05
CA ASP A 34 -14.65 -14.83 3.89
C ASP A 34 -14.41 -13.67 2.92
N MET A 35 -15.38 -12.74 2.81
CA MET A 35 -15.28 -11.55 1.97
C MET A 35 -14.16 -10.60 2.40
N ASP A 36 -13.85 -10.53 3.70
CA ASP A 36 -12.81 -9.64 4.25
C ASP A 36 -11.40 -10.10 3.85
N PHE A 37 -11.23 -11.40 3.58
CA PHE A 37 -9.96 -11.99 3.17
C PHE A 37 -9.68 -11.82 1.67
N ILE A 38 -10.70 -11.61 0.84
CA ILE A 38 -10.56 -11.47 -0.63
C ILE A 38 -9.68 -10.26 -0.98
N GLY A 39 -9.93 -9.11 -0.34
CA GLY A 39 -9.13 -7.90 -0.55
C GLY A 39 -7.72 -8.00 0.02
N ALA A 40 -7.54 -8.75 1.11
CA ALA A 40 -6.24 -8.95 1.74
C ALA A 40 -5.32 -9.81 0.86
N GLN A 41 -5.85 -10.86 0.24
CA GLN A 41 -5.08 -11.75 -0.65
C GLN A 41 -4.51 -11.00 -1.87
N GLN A 42 -5.28 -10.09 -2.46
CA GLN A 42 -4.82 -9.28 -3.60
C GLN A 42 -3.74 -8.27 -3.22
N LYS A 43 -3.80 -7.70 -2.00
CA LYS A 43 -2.78 -6.75 -1.51
C LYS A 43 -1.48 -7.41 -1.06
N ALA A 44 -1.53 -8.63 -0.52
CA ALA A 44 -0.35 -9.36 -0.05
C ALA A 44 0.65 -9.70 -1.19
N VAL A 45 0.21 -9.64 -2.45
CA VAL A 45 1.06 -9.82 -3.63
C VAL A 45 1.86 -8.54 -3.97
N ILE A 46 1.38 -7.37 -3.55
CA ILE A 46 1.93 -6.06 -3.92
C ILE A 46 2.99 -5.62 -2.90
N ASP A 47 2.75 -5.89 -1.62
CA ASP A 47 3.73 -5.63 -0.57
C ASP A 47 4.64 -6.85 -0.47
N CYS A 48 5.91 -6.74 -0.90
CA CYS A 48 6.91 -7.82 -0.98
C CYS A 48 7.24 -8.54 0.36
N CYS A 49 6.43 -8.38 1.41
CA CYS A 49 6.46 -9.18 2.63
C CYS A 49 5.79 -10.56 2.42
N THR A 50 6.22 -11.28 1.38
CA THR A 50 5.98 -12.72 1.28
C THR A 50 6.96 -13.43 2.19
N THR A 51 6.65 -13.49 3.49
CA THR A 51 7.17 -14.60 4.30
C THR A 51 6.57 -15.86 3.70
N ASN A 52 7.42 -16.77 3.23
CA ASN A 52 7.06 -18.11 2.80
C ASN A 52 6.22 -18.82 3.88
N ILE A 53 4.90 -18.66 3.83
CA ILE A 53 3.98 -19.55 4.51
C ILE A 53 3.53 -20.51 3.41
N PRO A 54 3.99 -21.77 3.40
CA PRO A 54 3.43 -22.76 2.49
C PRO A 54 1.92 -22.83 2.72
N PRO A 55 1.10 -23.05 1.66
CA PRO A 55 -0.33 -23.31 1.83
C PRO A 55 -0.47 -24.46 2.83
N LEU A 56 -0.89 -24.15 4.07
CA LEU A 56 -1.25 -25.16 5.03
C LEU A 56 -2.59 -25.69 4.57
N GLU A 57 -2.52 -26.69 3.71
CA GLU A 57 -3.59 -27.62 3.37
C GLU A 57 -4.47 -27.84 4.61
N SER A 58 -5.72 -27.44 4.45
CA SER A 58 -6.82 -27.72 5.34
C SER A 58 -6.91 -29.23 5.57
N ARG A 59 -6.32 -29.71 6.66
CA ARG A 59 -6.57 -31.08 7.14
C ARG A 59 -7.79 -31.09 8.05
N SER A 60 -8.95 -30.88 7.47
CA SER A 60 -10.22 -31.32 8.05
C SER A 60 -10.27 -32.85 7.96
N LYS A 61 -9.78 -33.55 8.99
CA LYS A 61 -10.23 -34.91 9.27
C LYS A 61 -11.55 -34.79 10.02
N THR A 62 -12.68 -35.06 9.37
CA THR A 62 -13.86 -35.70 9.98
C THR A 62 -14.75 -36.22 8.84
N GLY A 63 -15.29 -37.42 9.07
CA GLY A 63 -15.80 -38.35 8.07
C GLY A 63 -16.96 -37.89 7.19
N GLN A 64 -17.11 -38.72 6.16
CA GLN A 64 -18.09 -38.73 5.10
C GLN A 64 -19.53 -38.64 5.59
N VAL A 65 -20.33 -37.79 4.94
CA VAL A 65 -21.69 -38.15 4.50
C VAL A 65 -21.93 -37.44 3.15
N LEU A 66 -21.93 -38.24 2.08
CA LEU A 66 -22.44 -37.87 0.77
C LEU A 66 -23.97 -37.79 0.87
N VAL A 67 -24.56 -36.61 0.71
CA VAL A 67 -25.98 -36.48 0.40
C VAL A 67 -26.08 -35.90 -1.00
N GLU A 68 -26.36 -36.81 -1.92
CA GLU A 68 -26.74 -36.57 -3.32
C GLU A 68 -28.22 -36.22 -3.36
N ILE A 69 -28.59 -35.01 -3.83
CA ILE A 69 -29.96 -34.64 -4.21
C ILE A 69 -29.88 -33.71 -5.45
N PRO A 70 -30.79 -33.84 -6.44
CA PRO A 70 -30.44 -33.82 -7.86
C PRO A 70 -30.63 -32.48 -8.57
N ALA A 71 -29.97 -32.38 -9.73
CA ALA A 71 -30.14 -31.33 -10.73
C ALA A 71 -31.61 -31.13 -11.14
N PRO A 72 -32.12 -29.88 -11.19
CA PRO A 72 -33.33 -29.56 -11.93
C PRO A 72 -32.96 -29.35 -13.40
N GLN A 73 -33.62 -30.12 -14.24
CA GLN A 73 -33.56 -30.03 -15.69
C GLN A 73 -34.15 -28.71 -16.18
N THR A 74 -33.60 -28.24 -17.29
CA THR A 74 -34.00 -27.08 -18.09
C THR A 74 -35.51 -26.97 -18.28
N ALA A 75 -36.06 -25.80 -17.96
CA ALA A 75 -37.27 -25.30 -18.58
C ALA A 75 -37.04 -23.81 -18.91
N ASP A 76 -37.05 -23.49 -20.19
CA ASP A 76 -37.06 -22.13 -20.73
C ASP A 76 -38.16 -21.31 -20.04
N ASN A 77 -37.76 -20.26 -19.32
CA ASN A 77 -38.67 -19.18 -18.99
C ASN A 77 -37.92 -17.85 -19.08
N LEU A 78 -38.10 -17.18 -20.22
CA LEU A 78 -37.72 -15.79 -20.43
C LEU A 78 -38.58 -14.91 -19.50
N GLN A 79 -38.12 -14.71 -18.27
CA GLN A 79 -38.70 -13.71 -17.39
C GLN A 79 -38.12 -12.33 -17.79
N PRO A 80 -38.95 -11.31 -18.06
CA PRO A 80 -38.45 -9.96 -18.29
C PRO A 80 -37.80 -9.44 -17.00
N GLU A 81 -36.62 -8.84 -17.15
CA GLU A 81 -35.99 -8.01 -16.13
C GLU A 81 -37.00 -6.96 -15.60
N PRO A 82 -37.11 -6.72 -14.28
CA PRO A 82 -37.91 -5.62 -13.79
C PRO A 82 -37.27 -4.31 -14.27
N ALA A 83 -37.86 -3.70 -15.29
CA ALA A 83 -37.46 -2.40 -15.78
C ALA A 83 -37.51 -1.39 -14.62
N LEU A 84 -36.36 -0.75 -14.35
CA LEU A 84 -36.25 0.34 -13.40
C LEU A 84 -37.25 1.44 -13.80
N SER A 85 -38.31 1.59 -13.02
CA SER A 85 -39.33 2.62 -13.26
C SER A 85 -38.73 3.99 -12.97
N THR A 86 -38.23 4.68 -13.99
CA THR A 86 -37.75 6.08 -13.88
C THR A 86 -38.87 7.10 -14.11
N SER A 87 -40.14 6.68 -14.10
CA SER A 87 -41.27 7.59 -14.24
C SER A 87 -41.58 8.26 -12.89
N GLY A 88 -41.07 9.48 -12.71
CA GLY A 88 -41.74 10.46 -11.84
C GLY A 88 -41.00 10.93 -10.60
N LEU A 89 -39.68 10.72 -10.46
CA LEU A 89 -38.94 11.31 -9.34
C LEU A 89 -38.18 12.55 -9.80
N HIS A 90 -38.87 13.70 -9.74
CA HIS A 90 -38.22 15.00 -9.87
C HIS A 90 -37.17 15.12 -8.76
N ARG A 91 -35.89 15.29 -9.15
CA ARG A 91 -34.71 15.27 -8.26
C ARG A 91 -34.86 16.15 -7.01
N ASN A 92 -35.62 17.23 -7.11
CA ASN A 92 -35.85 18.18 -6.01
C ASN A 92 -36.84 17.66 -4.94
N SER A 93 -37.73 16.70 -5.28
CA SER A 93 -38.70 16.14 -4.33
C SER A 93 -38.08 15.12 -3.36
N LEU A 94 -36.91 14.58 -3.68
CA LEU A 94 -36.24 13.54 -2.88
C LEU A 94 -35.24 14.09 -1.86
N GLY A 95 -35.09 15.41 -1.75
CA GLY A 95 -34.08 16.03 -0.86
C GLY A 95 -32.64 15.61 -1.17
N LEU A 96 -32.37 15.08 -2.36
CA LEU A 96 -31.06 14.58 -2.75
C LEU A 96 -30.14 15.76 -3.05
N VAL A 97 -29.28 16.09 -2.09
CA VAL A 97 -28.24 17.10 -2.25
C VAL A 97 -27.10 16.51 -3.09
N SER A 98 -26.71 17.20 -4.16
CA SER A 98 -25.56 16.79 -4.98
C SER A 98 -24.29 16.76 -4.12
N PRO A 99 -23.42 15.74 -4.24
CA PRO A 99 -22.16 15.68 -3.48
C PRO A 99 -21.32 16.96 -3.58
N GLN A 100 -21.37 17.62 -4.74
CA GLN A 100 -20.69 18.89 -5.00
C GLN A 100 -21.26 20.07 -4.18
N ALA A 101 -22.53 20.03 -3.78
CA ALA A 101 -23.18 21.06 -2.97
C ALA A 101 -22.87 20.94 -1.46
N LEU A 102 -22.30 19.81 -1.03
CA LEU A 102 -21.83 19.59 0.35
C LEU A 102 -20.32 19.76 0.49
N SER A 103 -19.62 20.11 -0.58
CA SER A 103 -18.17 20.23 -0.53
C SER A 103 -17.80 21.52 0.19
N ALA A 104 -17.31 21.39 1.43
CA ALA A 104 -16.67 22.46 2.17
C ALA A 104 -15.28 22.75 1.56
N VAL A 105 -15.22 23.09 0.27
CA VAL A 105 -13.95 23.36 -0.39
C VAL A 105 -13.60 24.82 -0.14
N THR A 106 -13.07 25.06 1.05
CA THR A 106 -12.22 26.23 1.26
C THR A 106 -10.93 25.99 0.48
N GLU A 107 -10.61 26.88 -0.46
CA GLU A 107 -9.36 26.80 -1.19
C GLU A 107 -8.18 26.92 -0.21
N LYS A 108 -7.48 25.80 0.01
CA LYS A 108 -6.30 25.78 0.88
C LYS A 108 -5.15 26.48 0.18
N ARG A 109 -5.05 27.80 0.36
CA ARG A 109 -3.85 28.57 -0.03
C ARG A 109 -2.69 28.16 0.88
N ARG A 110 -1.78 27.33 0.36
CA ARG A 110 -0.52 27.00 1.05
C ARG A 110 0.32 28.29 1.14
N LYS A 111 0.46 28.86 2.34
CA LYS A 111 1.50 29.85 2.60
C LYS A 111 2.83 29.12 2.68
N VAL A 112 3.68 29.30 1.68
CA VAL A 112 5.08 28.84 1.73
C VAL A 112 5.78 29.65 2.82
N SER A 113 5.97 29.05 3.98
CA SER A 113 6.77 29.64 5.06
C SER A 113 8.24 29.54 4.66
N SER A 114 8.91 30.68 4.45
CA SER A 114 10.37 30.75 4.34
C SER A 114 11.07 30.58 5.70
N ARG A 115 10.31 30.52 6.79
CA ARG A 115 10.81 30.31 8.15
C ARG A 115 11.01 28.81 8.40
N GLY A 116 11.89 28.19 7.63
CA GLY A 116 12.33 26.81 7.81
C GLY A 116 13.58 26.73 8.70
N ARG A 117 13.66 25.71 9.56
CA ARG A 117 14.93 25.28 10.15
C ARG A 117 15.74 24.54 9.08
N LYS A 118 17.08 24.64 9.10
CA LYS A 118 17.94 23.87 8.19
C LYS A 118 17.63 22.38 8.36
N ALA A 119 17.55 21.65 7.25
CA ALA A 119 17.33 20.21 7.27
C ALA A 119 18.47 19.55 8.09
N ALA A 120 18.10 18.75 9.09
CA ALA A 120 19.09 17.97 9.84
C ALA A 120 19.56 16.82 8.95
N VAL A 121 20.87 16.67 8.81
CA VAL A 121 21.49 15.54 8.09
C VAL A 121 21.55 14.37 9.06
N ALA A 122 20.94 13.25 8.69
CA ALA A 122 20.99 12.02 9.48
C ALA A 122 22.33 11.31 9.26
N ALA A 123 23.09 11.09 10.33
CA ALA A 123 24.24 10.21 10.31
C ALA A 123 23.77 8.76 10.47
N VAL A 124 24.17 7.88 9.56
CA VAL A 124 23.88 6.43 9.64
C VAL A 124 24.87 5.81 10.62
N ILE A 125 24.41 5.53 11.85
CA ILE A 125 25.28 5.06 12.96
C ILE A 125 25.65 3.58 12.82
N THR A 126 24.86 2.79 12.07
CA THR A 126 25.10 1.35 11.89
C THR A 126 24.96 0.95 10.43
N SER A 127 25.90 1.35 9.56
CA SER A 127 26.02 0.65 8.28
C SER A 127 26.58 -0.75 8.53
N SER A 128 25.91 -1.78 8.02
CA SER A 128 26.46 -3.14 7.99
C SER A 128 27.77 -3.12 7.19
N PRO A 129 28.82 -3.89 7.58
CA PRO A 129 30.07 -3.99 6.84
C PRO A 129 29.87 -4.22 5.34
N TYR A 130 28.86 -5.01 4.99
CA TYR A 130 28.49 -5.31 3.60
C TYR A 130 28.07 -4.08 2.78
N LYS A 131 27.43 -3.08 3.42
CA LYS A 131 27.00 -1.84 2.76
C LYS A 131 28.21 -0.99 2.35
N ASN A 132 29.24 -0.92 3.20
CA ASN A 132 30.47 -0.18 2.90
C ASN A 132 31.22 -0.82 1.72
N ASP A 133 31.28 -2.15 1.65
CA ASP A 133 31.94 -2.86 0.54
C ASP A 133 31.24 -2.61 -0.81
N LEU A 134 29.91 -2.53 -0.81
CA LEU A 134 29.12 -2.18 -2.00
C LEU A 134 29.39 -0.75 -2.47
N GLU A 135 29.42 0.22 -1.56
CA GLU A 135 29.74 1.61 -1.88
C GLU A 135 31.18 1.76 -2.40
N ASN A 136 32.14 1.05 -1.80
CA ASN A 136 33.53 1.03 -2.27
C ASN A 136 33.66 0.43 -3.68
N LYS A 137 33.00 -0.69 -3.98
CA LYS A 137 32.99 -1.27 -5.33
C LYS A 137 32.38 -0.32 -6.37
N ASN A 138 31.30 0.37 -6.01
CA ASN A 138 30.64 1.31 -6.91
C ASN A 138 31.49 2.57 -7.16
N THR A 139 32.16 3.11 -6.14
CA THR A 139 33.05 4.27 -6.29
C THR A 139 34.31 3.94 -7.09
N LEU A 140 34.90 2.76 -6.90
CA LEU A 140 36.03 2.29 -7.70
C LEU A 140 35.66 2.12 -9.18
N ARG A 141 34.49 1.56 -9.47
CA ARG A 141 33.98 1.47 -10.85
C ARG A 141 33.83 2.86 -11.47
N LYS A 142 33.22 3.81 -10.76
CA LYS A 142 33.07 5.20 -11.26
C LYS A 142 34.41 5.87 -11.55
N ARG A 143 35.37 5.78 -10.63
CA ARG A 143 36.72 6.35 -10.84
C ARG A 143 37.46 5.72 -12.01
N LYS A 144 37.28 4.41 -12.23
CA LYS A 144 37.87 3.73 -13.39
C LYS A 144 37.36 4.32 -14.70
N TYR A 145 36.03 4.50 -14.83
CA TYR A 145 35.45 5.11 -16.02
C TYR A 145 35.86 6.58 -16.21
N GLU A 146 36.03 7.34 -15.13
CA GLU A 146 36.51 8.74 -15.21
C GLU A 146 37.98 8.83 -15.67
N CYS A 147 38.86 7.94 -15.18
CA CYS A 147 40.25 7.87 -15.64
C CYS A 147 40.35 7.40 -17.11
N ASP A 148 39.53 6.43 -17.52
CA ASP A 148 39.53 5.92 -18.89
C ASP A 148 39.07 7.01 -19.88
N CYS A 149 38.04 7.79 -19.56
CA CYS A 149 37.61 8.92 -20.38
C CYS A 149 38.65 10.06 -20.44
N ALA A 150 39.27 10.39 -19.29
CA ALA A 150 40.27 11.45 -19.25
C ALA A 150 41.54 11.09 -20.04
N SER A 151 41.94 9.82 -20.03
CA SER A 151 43.07 9.32 -20.82
C SER A 151 42.79 9.46 -22.32
N LEU A 152 41.60 9.06 -22.76
CA LEU A 152 41.19 9.09 -24.17
C LEU A 152 41.11 10.52 -24.72
N ILE A 153 40.66 11.48 -23.91
CA ILE A 153 40.61 12.90 -24.27
C ILE A 153 42.03 13.49 -24.41
N ASN A 154 42.95 13.12 -23.52
CA ASN A 154 44.33 13.60 -23.58
C ASN A 154 45.08 13.02 -24.79
N GLU A 155 44.79 11.78 -25.16
CA GLU A 155 45.35 11.12 -26.34
C GLU A 155 44.89 11.81 -27.63
N PHE A 156 43.59 12.06 -27.78
CA PHE A 156 43.03 12.83 -28.90
C PHE A 156 43.61 14.24 -29.01
N ARG A 157 43.82 14.93 -27.87
CA ARG A 157 44.40 16.27 -27.86
C ARG A 157 45.86 16.27 -28.32
N LYS A 158 46.61 15.23 -27.98
CA LYS A 158 48.02 15.06 -28.39
C LYS A 158 48.14 14.77 -29.88
N GLU A 159 47.27 13.92 -30.43
CA GLU A 159 47.17 13.67 -31.87
C GLU A 159 46.81 14.94 -32.64
N MET A 160 45.81 15.70 -32.17
CA MET A 160 45.44 16.97 -32.82
C MET A 160 46.60 17.95 -32.85
N MET A 161 47.32 18.15 -31.74
CA MET A 161 48.45 19.08 -31.71
C MET A 161 49.60 18.66 -32.64
N SER A 162 49.82 17.35 -32.82
CA SER A 162 50.80 16.82 -33.76
C SER A 162 50.43 17.05 -35.22
N PHE A 163 49.15 17.23 -35.54
CA PHE A 163 48.67 17.52 -36.90
C PHE A 163 48.81 18.99 -37.30
N PHE A 164 48.97 19.90 -36.32
CA PHE A 164 49.08 21.34 -36.53
C PHE A 164 50.50 21.91 -36.35
N SER A 165 51.51 21.07 -36.04
CA SER A 165 52.95 21.41 -36.07
C SER A 165 53.61 20.88 -37.34
#